data_AF-A0AAW4KP48-F1
#
_entry.id   AF-A0AAW4KP48-F1
#
_cell.length_a   1.000
_cell.length_b   1.000
_cell.length_c   1.000
_cell.angle_alpha   90.00
_cell.angle_beta   90.00
_cell.angle_gamma   90.00
#
_symmetry.space_group_name_H-M   'P 1'
#
loop_
_entity.id
_entity.type
_entity.pdbx_description
1 polymer ?
#
loop_
_entity_poly.entity_id
_entity_poly.type
_entity_poly.pdbx_seq_one_letter_code
_entity_poly.pdbx_strand_id
1 'polypeptide(L)'
;RALERQPQAELAIALSHAQLQMDRGDTEGALVTLQAMHERHPHNAQVLRQLQRLHQQRGDWSSVIRLLPELRKDKVLPANELAEL
;
A
#
# COMPACT_ATOMS: atom_id res chain seq x y z
N ARG A 1 -27.77 -7.94 2.68
CA ARG A 1 -26.49 -7.51 2.09
C ARG A 1 -26.02 -6.28 2.86
N ALA A 2 -25.19 -6.46 3.89
CA ALA A 2 -24.77 -5.39 4.80
C ALA A 2 -23.29 -5.00 4.65
N LEU A 3 -22.47 -5.86 4.03
CA LEU A 3 -21.05 -5.64 3.82
C LEU A 3 -20.74 -4.65 2.67
N GLU A 4 -21.67 -4.44 1.73
CA GLU A 4 -21.52 -3.45 0.63
C GLU A 4 -21.57 -1.99 1.10
N ARG A 5 -21.74 -1.72 2.41
CA ARG A 5 -22.02 -0.37 2.93
C ARG A 5 -20.92 0.25 3.79
N GLN A 6 -19.76 -0.41 3.97
CA GLN A 6 -18.67 0.14 4.80
C GLN A 6 -17.28 -0.04 4.16
N PRO A 7 -17.00 0.65 3.03
CA PRO A 7 -15.70 0.55 2.35
C PRO A 7 -14.51 0.93 3.24
N GLN A 8 -14.72 1.80 4.25
CA GLN A 8 -13.69 2.16 5.22
C GLN A 8 -13.36 1.01 6.19
N ALA A 9 -14.36 0.22 6.59
CA ALA A 9 -14.15 -0.93 7.46
C ALA A 9 -13.42 -2.05 6.72
N GLU A 10 -13.79 -2.31 5.47
CA GLU A 10 -13.10 -3.27 4.61
C GLU A 10 -11.62 -2.91 4.43
N LEU A 11 -11.32 -1.64 4.13
CA LEU A 11 -9.95 -1.17 3.99
C LEU A 11 -9.16 -1.34 5.29
N ALA A 12 -9.71 -0.98 6.45
CA ALA A 12 -9.03 -1.11 7.74
C ALA A 12 -8.68 -2.57 8.07
N ILE A 13 -9.61 -3.50 7.77
CA ILE A 13 -9.39 -4.94 7.95
C ILE A 13 -8.29 -5.43 7.00
N ALA A 14 -8.33 -5.04 5.73
CA ALA A 14 -7.33 -5.44 4.74
C ALA A 14 -5.93 -4.93 5.09
N LEU A 15 -5.80 -3.67 5.54
CA LEU A 15 -4.52 -3.12 6.00
C LEU A 15 -3.98 -3.86 7.22
N SER A 16 -4.85 -4.22 8.18
CA SER A 16 -4.47 -5.01 9.34
C SER A 16 -4.03 -6.43 8.95
N HIS A 17 -4.71 -7.03 7.96
CA HIS A 17 -4.36 -8.34 7.43
C HIS A 17 -3.00 -8.32 6.72
N ALA A 18 -2.76 -7.32 5.86
CA ALA A 18 -1.47 -7.13 5.19
C ALA A 18 -0.32 -6.97 6.19
N GLN A 19 -0.52 -6.21 7.27
CA GLN A 19 0.48 -6.07 8.32
C GLN A 19 0.79 -7.41 9.00
N LEU A 20 -0.23 -8.20 9.34
CA LEU A 20 -0.03 -9.53 9.94
C LEU A 20 0.71 -10.49 9.02
N GLN A 21 0.46 -10.41 7.71
CA GLN A 21 1.19 -11.19 6.70
C GLN A 21 2.67 -10.79 6.69
N MET A 22 2.97 -9.49 6.66
CA MET A 22 4.34 -8.98 6.75
C MET A 22 5.06 -9.43 8.03
N ASP A 23 4.38 -9.35 9.19
CA ASP A 23 4.96 -9.74 10.49
C ASP A 23 5.33 -11.23 10.54
N ARG A 24 4.69 -12.06 9.70
CA ARG A 24 4.96 -13.50 9.56
C ARG A 24 5.94 -13.83 8.42
N GLY A 25 6.44 -12.82 7.71
CA GLY A 25 7.30 -12.99 6.54
C GLY A 25 6.57 -13.35 5.25
N ASP A 26 5.23 -13.34 5.23
CA ASP A 26 4.43 -13.56 4.03
C ASP A 26 4.32 -12.26 3.20
N THR A 27 5.45 -11.88 2.58
CA THR A 27 5.53 -10.64 1.78
C THR A 27 4.73 -10.71 0.48
N GLU A 28 4.55 -11.90 -0.09
CA GLU A 28 3.73 -12.09 -1.30
C GLU A 28 2.24 -11.94 -0.98
N GLY A 29 1.76 -12.57 0.11
CA GLY A 29 0.38 -12.42 0.55
C GLY A 29 0.04 -10.99 0.93
N ALA A 30 0.96 -10.29 1.61
CA ALA A 30 0.81 -8.86 1.90
C ALA A 30 0.70 -8.02 0.62
N LEU A 31 1.51 -8.34 -0.40
CA LEU A 31 1.44 -7.63 -1.68
C LEU A 31 0.07 -7.80 -2.33
N VAL A 32 -0.44 -9.03 -2.40
CA VAL A 32 -1.75 -9.31 -3.00
C VAL A 32 -2.86 -8.53 -2.29
N THR A 33 -2.87 -8.54 -0.96
CA THR A 33 -3.84 -7.79 -0.16
C THR A 33 -3.77 -6.29 -0.45
N LEU A 34 -2.56 -5.72 -0.48
CA LEU A 34 -2.36 -4.28 -0.70
C LEU A 34 -2.67 -3.84 -2.14
N GLN A 35 -2.35 -4.67 -3.13
CA GLN A 35 -2.69 -4.41 -4.54
C GLN A 35 -4.21 -4.37 -4.75
N ALA A 36 -4.95 -5.33 -4.17
CA ALA A 36 -6.41 -5.31 -4.23
C ALA A 36 -7.00 -4.04 -3.58
N MET A 37 -6.40 -3.56 -2.48
CA MET A 37 -6.82 -2.29 -1.87
C MET A 37 -6.46 -1.07 -2.71
N HIS A 38 -5.33 -1.11 -3.41
CA HIS A 38 -4.90 -0.03 -4.28
C HIS A 38 -5.79 0.10 -5.50
N GLU A 39 -6.20 -1.01 -6.12
CA GLU A 39 -7.16 -1.01 -7.24
C GLU A 39 -8.50 -0.36 -6.85
N ARG A 40 -8.94 -0.58 -5.61
CA ARG A 40 -10.22 -0.06 -5.08
C ARG A 40 -10.11 1.35 -4.51
N HIS A 41 -8.95 1.71 -3.99
CA HIS A 41 -8.67 2.97 -3.32
C HIS A 41 -7.32 3.55 -3.78
N PRO A 42 -7.18 3.93 -5.07
CA PRO A 42 -5.89 4.29 -5.66
C PRO A 42 -5.24 5.49 -4.97
N HIS A 43 -6.05 6.43 -4.48
CA HIS A 43 -5.58 7.64 -3.78
C HIS A 43 -5.42 7.49 -2.27
N ASN A 44 -5.53 6.28 -1.72
CA ASN A 44 -5.38 6.09 -0.29
C ASN A 44 -3.91 6.11 0.12
N ALA A 45 -3.51 7.16 0.85
CA ALA A 45 -2.13 7.36 1.26
C ALA A 45 -1.56 6.22 2.12
N GLN A 46 -2.38 5.53 2.94
CA GLN A 46 -1.88 4.41 3.75
C GLN A 46 -1.56 3.19 2.88
N VAL A 47 -2.43 2.87 1.91
CA VAL A 47 -2.18 1.78 0.95
C VAL A 47 -0.92 2.05 0.14
N LEU A 48 -0.80 3.25 -0.44
CA LEU A 48 0.35 3.67 -1.22
C LEU A 48 1.66 3.60 -0.39
N ARG A 49 1.62 4.05 0.87
CA ARG A 49 2.78 3.99 1.76
C ARG A 49 3.18 2.55 2.10
N GLN A 50 2.22 1.66 2.34
CA GLN A 50 2.53 0.25 2.63
C GLN A 50 3.07 -0.47 1.40
N LEU A 51 2.52 -0.23 0.20
CA LEU A 51 3.06 -0.75 -1.06
C LEU A 51 4.50 -0.28 -1.29
N GLN A 52 4.75 1.02 -1.12
CA GLN A 52 6.09 1.61 -1.25
C GLN A 52 7.10 0.90 -0.33
N ARG A 53 6.78 0.73 0.95
CA ARG A 53 7.66 0.05 1.93
C ARG A 53 7.86 -1.43 1.58
N LEU A 54 6.81 -2.13 1.20
CA LEU A 54 6.88 -3.55 0.85
C LEU A 54 7.76 -3.77 -0.39
N HIS A 55 7.63 -2.94 -1.43
CA HIS A 55 8.49 -3.02 -2.60
C HIS A 55 9.96 -2.73 -2.26
N GLN A 56 10.24 -1.75 -1.40
CA GLN A 56 11.61 -1.51 -0.91
C GLN A 56 12.18 -2.70 -0.14
N GLN A 57 11.43 -3.27 0.79
CA GLN A 57 11.86 -4.43 1.58
C GLN A 57 12.18 -5.64 0.69
N ARG A 58 11.46 -5.81 -0.41
CA ARG A 58 11.70 -6.88 -1.40
C ARG A 58 12.80 -6.54 -2.42
N GLY A 59 13.34 -5.32 -2.40
CA GLY A 59 14.29 -4.83 -3.40
C GLY A 59 13.68 -4.62 -4.80
N ASP A 60 12.35 -4.53 -4.92
CA ASP A 60 11.65 -4.27 -6.17
C ASP A 60 11.56 -2.76 -6.45
N TRP A 61 12.73 -2.17 -6.72
CA TRP A 61 12.87 -0.75 -7.04
C TRP A 61 12.10 -0.35 -8.29
N SER A 62 11.87 -1.29 -9.21
CA SER A 62 11.07 -1.03 -10.42
C SER A 62 9.63 -0.65 -10.08
N SER A 63 9.04 -1.32 -9.09
CA SER A 63 7.69 -1.00 -8.61
C SER A 63 7.66 0.27 -7.78
N VAL A 64 8.70 0.55 -6.99
CA VAL A 64 8.82 1.83 -6.27
C VAL A 64 8.79 3.00 -7.26
N ILE A 65 9.61 2.93 -8.32
CA ILE A 65 9.66 3.96 -9.38
C ILE A 65 8.29 4.14 -10.05
N ARG A 66 7.59 3.05 -10.35
CA ARG A 66 6.24 3.10 -10.92
C ARG A 66 5.24 3.78 -9.99
N LEU A 67 5.40 3.65 -8.68
CA LEU A 67 4.51 4.23 -7.68
C LEU A 67 4.80 5.72 -7.39
N LEU A 68 6.00 6.22 -7.72
CA LEU A 68 6.42 7.61 -7.43
C LEU A 68 5.44 8.70 -7.92
N PRO A 69 4.85 8.63 -9.13
CA PRO A 69 3.89 9.64 -9.58
C PRO A 69 2.68 9.74 -8.65
N GLU A 70 2.18 8.60 -8.17
CA GLU A 70 1.02 8.53 -7.27
C GLU A 70 1.39 9.00 -5.86
N LEU A 71 2.55 8.58 -5.35
CA LEU A 71 3.08 9.05 -4.07
C LEU A 71 3.24 10.57 -4.02
N ARG A 72 3.70 11.17 -5.14
CA ARG A 72 3.83 12.64 -5.28
C ARG A 72 2.47 13.32 -5.37
N LYS A 73 1.59 12.81 -6.23
CA LYS A 73 0.27 13.40 -6.48
C LYS A 73 -0.58 13.44 -5.22
N ASP A 74 -0.60 12.33 -4.48
CA ASP A 74 -1.42 12.17 -3.27
C ASP A 74 -0.68 12.59 -1.99
N LYS A 75 0.51 13.20 -2.13
CA LYS A 75 1.34 13.75 -1.04
C LYS A 75 1.56 12.74 0.08
N VAL A 76 1.81 11.49 -0.31
CA VAL A 76 1.91 10.35 0.60
C VAL A 76 3.14 10.49 1.50
N LEU A 77 4.22 11.05 0.97
CA LEU A 77 5.49 11.29 1.65
C LEU A 77 5.89 12.76 1.50
N PRO A 78 6.63 13.34 2.45
CA PRO A 78 7.18 14.67 2.28
C PRO A 78 8.22 14.69 1.16
N ALA A 79 8.44 15.87 0.56
CA ALA A 79 9.24 16.00 -0.67
C ALA A 79 10.71 15.55 -0.50
N ASN A 80 11.28 15.73 0.69
CA ASN A 80 12.62 15.25 1.02
C ASN A 80 12.70 13.72 1.05
N GLU A 81 11.74 13.04 1.70
CA GLU A 81 11.69 11.57 1.72
C GLU A 81 11.49 11.02 0.31
N LEU A 82 10.66 11.67 -0.53
CA LEU A 82 10.47 11.27 -1.93
C LEU A 82 11.71 11.43 -2.81
N ALA A 83 12.62 12.32 -2.44
CA ALA A 83 13.85 12.55 -3.19
C ALA A 83 14.94 11.51 -2.85
N GLU A 84 14.78 10.81 -1.72
CA GLU A 84 15.72 9.79 -1.23
C GLU A 84 15.29 8.36 -1.60
N LEU A 85 14.11 8.18 -2.22
CA LEU A 85 13.62 6.91 -2.76
C LEU A 85 14.31 6.52 -4.07
#